data_AF-A0A962EMG5-F1
#
_entry.id   AF-A0A962EMG5-F1
#
_cell.length_a   1.000
_cell.length_b   1.000
_cell.length_c   1.000
_cell.angle_alpha   90.00
_cell.angle_beta   90.00
_cell.angle_gamma   90.00
#
_symmetry.space_group_name_H-M   'P 1'
#
loop_
_entity.id
_entity.type
_entity.pdbx_description
1 polymer ?
#
loop_
_entity_poly.entity_id
_entity_poly.type
_entity_poly.pdbx_seq_one_letter_code
_entity_poly.pdbx_strand_id
1 'polypeptide(L)'
;MTEVAASIKLHSVYPWLESFWAQFESQRQQGRLHHALLLSGPDGCGKRDLAFSFVSRLLCDEPAGSSACGACKSCLLLLSGTHPGFLGVF
;
A
#
# COMPACT_ATOMS: atom_id res chain seq x y z
N MET A 1 23.24 -2.39 11.36
CA MET A 1 21.98 -1.71 11.74
C MET A 1 20.95 -2.00 10.65
N THR A 2 20.55 -3.26 10.55
CA THR A 2 19.82 -3.88 9.43
C THR A 2 18.55 -4.53 9.96
N GLU A 3 17.62 -3.73 10.50
CA GLU A 3 16.41 -4.24 11.16
C GLU A 3 15.09 -3.78 10.51
N VAL A 4 15.12 -3.17 9.32
CA VAL A 4 13.89 -2.63 8.67
C VAL A 4 13.31 -3.57 7.59
N ALA A 5 13.96 -4.70 7.27
CA ALA A 5 13.54 -5.58 6.16
C ALA A 5 12.66 -6.77 6.56
N ALA A 6 12.32 -6.95 7.84
CA ALA A 6 11.60 -8.12 8.31
C ALA A 6 10.08 -7.86 8.39
N SER A 7 9.34 -8.40 7.41
CA SER A 7 7.88 -8.56 7.39
C SER A 7 7.05 -7.45 6.69
N ILE A 8 7.50 -6.98 5.53
CA ILE A 8 6.61 -6.21 4.62
C ILE A 8 5.66 -7.19 3.92
N LYS A 9 4.43 -7.32 4.46
CA LYS A 9 3.36 -8.08 3.79
C LYS A 9 2.69 -7.19 2.74
N LEU A 10 2.94 -7.48 1.47
CA LEU A 10 2.33 -6.78 0.32
C LEU A 10 0.80 -6.98 0.20
N HIS A 11 0.24 -7.90 0.97
CA HIS A 11 -1.20 -8.08 1.08
C HIS A 11 -1.60 -8.48 2.50
N SER A 12 -1.92 -7.48 3.32
CA SER A 12 -2.63 -7.69 4.59
C SER A 12 -3.55 -6.52 4.86
N VAL A 13 -4.64 -6.43 4.10
CA VAL A 13 -5.78 -5.61 4.51
C VAL A 13 -6.48 -6.38 5.62
N TYR A 14 -6.48 -5.83 6.83
CA TYR A 14 -7.21 -6.42 7.95
C TYR A 14 -8.72 -6.46 7.64
N PRO A 15 -9.48 -7.45 8.16
CA PRO A 15 -10.91 -7.59 7.83
C PRO A 15 -11.74 -6.33 8.11
N TRP A 16 -11.42 -5.60 9.18
CA TRP A 16 -12.10 -4.35 9.53
C TRP A 16 -11.72 -3.16 8.64
N LEU A 17 -10.72 -3.31 7.76
CA LEU A 17 -10.30 -2.28 6.81
C LEU A 17 -10.78 -2.52 5.37
N GLU A 18 -11.50 -3.62 5.12
CA GLU A 18 -11.96 -4.00 3.78
C GLU A 18 -12.88 -2.94 3.16
N SER A 19 -13.74 -2.29 3.96
CA SER A 19 -14.62 -1.22 3.47
C SER A 19 -13.85 -0.01 2.96
N PHE A 20 -12.79 0.40 3.68
CA PHE A 20 -11.91 1.49 3.25
C PHE A 20 -11.11 1.11 2.00
N TRP A 21 -10.63 -0.14 1.92
CA TRP A 21 -9.96 -0.65 0.73
C TRP A 21 -10.86 -0.62 -0.51
N ALA A 22 -12.09 -1.13 -0.37
CA ALA A 22 -13.08 -1.12 -1.44
C ALA A 22 -13.40 0.32 -1.91
N GLN A 23 -13.50 1.26 -0.97
CA GLN A 23 -13.69 2.67 -1.30
C GLN A 23 -12.52 3.24 -2.11
N PHE A 24 -11.28 3.02 -1.68
CA PHE A 24 -10.10 3.51 -2.37
C PHE A 24 -9.97 2.93 -3.79
N GLU A 25 -10.19 1.63 -3.93
CA GLU A 25 -10.12 0.96 -5.24
C GLU A 25 -11.24 1.44 -6.18
N SER A 26 -12.45 1.66 -5.65
CA SER A 26 -13.56 2.24 -6.42
C SER A 26 -13.23 3.64 -6.94
N GLN A 27 -12.69 4.52 -6.07
CA GLN A 27 -12.28 5.87 -6.46
C GLN A 27 -11.14 5.85 -7.50
N ARG A 28 -10.16 4.95 -7.33
CA ARG A 28 -9.06 4.76 -8.27
C ARG A 28 -9.56 4.32 -9.65
N GLN A 29 -10.43 3.32 -9.71
CA GLN A 29 -11.00 2.82 -10.96
C GLN A 29 -11.82 3.87 -11.71
N GLN A 30 -12.47 4.77 -10.99
CA GLN A 30 -13.24 5.87 -11.56
C GLN A 30 -12.39 7.09 -11.94
N GLY A 31 -11.07 7.07 -11.71
CA GLY A 31 -10.20 8.22 -11.93
C GLY A 31 -10.49 9.40 -10.98
N ARG A 32 -11.08 9.13 -9.81
CA ARG A 32 -11.52 10.13 -8.82
C ARG A 32 -10.74 10.05 -7.51
N LEU A 33 -9.58 9.41 -7.51
CA LEU A 33 -8.76 9.30 -6.32
C LEU A 33 -8.20 10.68 -5.93
N HIS A 34 -8.36 11.05 -4.66
CA HIS A 34 -7.79 12.30 -4.15
C HIS A 34 -6.26 12.24 -4.11
N HIS A 35 -5.61 13.37 -4.43
CA HIS A 35 -4.15 13.49 -4.43
C HIS A 35 -3.53 13.44 -3.02
N ALA A 36 -4.34 13.69 -1.98
CA ALA A 36 -3.94 13.61 -0.58
C ALA A 36 -5.05 12.90 0.21
N LEU A 37 -4.65 11.88 0.98
CA LEU A 37 -5.53 11.11 1.85
C LEU A 37 -4.99 11.19 3.28
N LEU A 38 -5.85 11.56 4.24
CA LEU A 38 -5.54 11.53 5.67
C LEU A 38 -6.18 10.29 6.30
N LEU A 39 -5.34 9.37 6.77
CA LEU A 39 -5.77 8.20 7.52
C LEU A 39 -5.64 8.48 9.01
N SER A 40 -6.79 8.56 9.70
CA SER A 40 -6.86 8.84 11.13
C SER A 40 -7.52 7.68 11.88
N GLY A 41 -7.01 7.38 13.07
CA GLY A 41 -7.55 6.34 13.94
C GLY A 41 -6.57 5.95 15.04
N PRO A 42 -7.03 5.13 16.01
CA PRO A 42 -6.23 4.67 17.12
C PRO A 42 -4.93 3.98 16.68
N ASP A 43 -3.94 3.91 17.56
CA ASP A 43 -2.74 3.14 17.30
C ASP A 43 -3.05 1.64 17.29
N GLY A 44 -2.35 0.91 16.41
CA GLY A 44 -2.61 -0.52 16.18
C GLY A 44 -3.81 -0.84 15.28
N CYS A 45 -4.57 0.14 14.78
CA CYS A 45 -5.73 -0.14 13.91
C CYS A 45 -5.37 -0.61 12.48
N GLY A 46 -4.09 -0.65 12.11
CA GLY A 46 -3.63 -1.05 10.77
C GLY A 46 -3.63 0.08 9.72
N LYS A 47 -3.78 1.35 10.13
CA LYS A 47 -3.78 2.51 9.22
C LYS A 47 -2.53 2.60 8.33
N ARG A 48 -1.36 2.26 8.88
CA ARG A 48 -0.09 2.26 8.14
C ARG A 48 -0.04 1.14 7.12
N ASP A 49 -0.48 -0.06 7.48
CA ASP A 49 -0.50 -1.22 6.59
C ASP A 49 -1.48 -1.03 5.43
N LEU A 50 -2.63 -0.39 5.69
CA LEU A 50 -3.58 0.01 4.65
C LEU A 50 -2.96 1.00 3.66
N ALA A 51 -2.33 2.08 4.17
CA ALA A 51 -1.62 3.05 3.34
C ALA A 51 -0.53 2.38 2.49
N PHE A 52 0.33 1.58 3.12
CA PHE A 52 1.44 0.93 2.43
C PHE A 52 0.96 -0.09 1.39
N SER A 53 -0.07 -0.89 1.71
CA SER A 53 -0.69 -1.83 0.76
C SER A 53 -1.28 -1.09 -0.45
N PHE A 54 -1.94 0.05 -0.21
CA PHE A 54 -2.56 0.82 -1.28
C PHE A 54 -1.51 1.51 -2.16
N VAL A 55 -0.46 2.10 -1.57
CA VAL A 55 0.67 2.65 -2.32
C VAL A 55 1.38 1.57 -3.14
N SER A 56 1.60 0.39 -2.56
CA SER A 56 2.16 -0.77 -3.27
C SER A 56 1.30 -1.15 -4.47
N ARG A 57 -0.04 -1.13 -4.32
CA ARG A 57 -0.99 -1.39 -5.40
C ARG A 57 -0.96 -0.32 -6.49
N LEU A 58 -0.77 0.95 -6.13
CA LEU A 58 -0.73 2.08 -7.08
C LEU A 58 0.55 2.07 -7.91
N LEU A 59 1.69 1.71 -7.30
CA LEU A 59 3.00 1.71 -7.94
C LEU A 59 3.31 0.40 -8.69
N CYS A 60 2.55 -0.66 -8.44
CA CYS A 60 2.74 -1.96 -9.09
C CYS A 60 2.45 -1.89 -10.60
N ASP A 61 3.42 -2.34 -11.41
CA ASP A 61 3.31 -2.39 -12.87
C ASP A 61 2.32 -3.47 -13.36
N GLU A 62 2.30 -4.60 -12.66
CA GLU A 62 1.51 -5.78 -13.04
C GLU A 62 0.60 -6.22 -11.88
N PRO A 63 -0.45 -5.46 -11.54
CA PRO A 63 -1.28 -5.77 -10.38
C PRO A 63 -2.07 -7.09 -10.54
N ALA A 64 -2.12 -7.87 -9.47
CA ALA A 64 -2.94 -9.09 -9.39
C ALA A 64 -4.31 -8.73 -8.79
N GLY A 65 -5.25 -8.35 -9.66
CA GLY A 65 -6.58 -7.90 -9.26
C GLY A 65 -6.54 -6.58 -8.49
N SER A 66 -7.04 -6.59 -7.26
CA SER A 66 -6.98 -5.42 -6.36
C SER A 66 -5.65 -5.30 -5.61
N SER A 67 -4.73 -6.26 -5.72
CA SER A 67 -3.47 -6.30 -4.96
C SER A 67 -2.23 -6.04 -5.82
N ALA A 68 -1.15 -5.57 -5.18
CA ALA A 68 0.17 -5.55 -5.80
C ALA A 68 0.65 -6.99 -6.05
N CYS A 69 1.36 -7.26 -7.14
CA CYS A 69 1.81 -8.64 -7.43
C CYS A 69 2.97 -9.09 -6.56
N GLY A 70 3.77 -8.16 -6.04
CA GLY A 70 4.94 -8.49 -5.22
C GLY A 70 6.17 -9.01 -5.96
N ALA A 71 6.09 -9.19 -7.28
CA ALA A 71 7.17 -9.78 -8.07
C ALA A 71 7.72 -8.84 -9.15
N CYS A 72 6.96 -7.83 -9.58
CA CYS A 72 7.44 -6.87 -10.60
C CYS A 72 8.58 -5.99 -10.04
N LYS A 73 9.38 -5.39 -10.94
CA LYS A 73 10.51 -4.54 -10.57
C LYS A 73 10.12 -3.43 -9.60
N SER A 74 8.99 -2.75 -9.84
CA SER A 74 8.47 -1.74 -8.93
C SER A 74 8.20 -2.29 -7.52
N CYS A 75 7.49 -3.43 -7.42
CA CYS A 75 7.24 -4.09 -6.14
C CYS A 75 8.52 -4.49 -5.41
N LEU A 76 9.52 -5.04 -6.13
CA LEU A 76 10.80 -5.43 -5.53
C LEU A 76 11.57 -4.22 -5.00
N LEU A 77 11.56 -3.10 -5.73
CA LEU A 77 12.18 -1.85 -5.28
C LEU A 77 11.46 -1.25 -4.06
N LEU A 78 10.13 -1.39 -4.00
CA LEU A 78 9.32 -0.98 -2.86
C LEU A 78 9.67 -1.81 -1.62
N LEU A 79 9.76 -3.13 -1.78
CA LEU A 79 10.17 -4.05 -0.73
C LEU A 79 11.60 -3.81 -0.22
N SER A 80 12.53 -3.42 -1.12
CA SER A 80 13.90 -3.08 -0.74
C SER A 80 14.07 -1.65 -0.21
N GLY A 81 13.00 -0.84 -0.20
CA GLY A 81 13.02 0.55 0.28
C GLY A 81 13.77 1.52 -0.64
N THR A 82 13.96 1.18 -1.91
CA THR A 82 14.75 1.98 -2.90
C THR A 82 13.92 2.44 -4.09
N HIS A 83 12.60 2.35 -4.01
CA HIS A 83 11.70 2.75 -5.10
C HIS A 83 11.75 4.28 -5.33
N PRO A 84 12.13 4.76 -6.52
CA PRO A 84 12.37 6.19 -6.77
C PRO A 84 11.10 7.05 -6.66
N GLY A 85 9.93 6.45 -6.91
CA GLY A 85 8.62 7.11 -6.78
C GLY A 85 7.97 6.98 -5.39
N PHE A 86 8.71 6.51 -4.39
CA PHE A 86 8.19 6.31 -3.03
C PHE A 86 9.16 6.89 -1.99
N LEU A 87 8.62 7.67 -1.06
CA LEU A 87 9.35 8.17 0.10
C LEU A 87 8.54 7.83 1.36
N GLY A 88 9.04 6.86 2.13
CA GLY A 88 8.47 6.50 3.43
C GLY A 88 9.02 7.39 4.54
N VAL A 89 8.14 7.96 5.36
CA VAL A 89 8.46 8.69 6.59
C VAL A 89 7.75 8.00 7.76
N PHE A 90 8.35 6.93 8.29
CA PHE A 90 7.74 6.08 9.31
C PHE A 90 8.58 6.02 10.57
#